data_AF-A0A3D3S2D9-F1
#
_entry.id   AF-A0A3D3S2D9-F1
#
_cell.length_a   1.000
_cell.length_b   1.000
_cell.length_c   1.000
_cell.angle_alpha   90.00
_cell.angle_beta   90.00
_cell.angle_gamma   90.00
#
_symmetry.space_group_name_H-M   'P 1'
#
loop_
_entity.id
_entity.type
_entity.pdbx_description
1 polymer ?
#
loop_
_entity_poly.entity_id
_entity_poly.type
_entity_poly.pdbx_seq_one_letter_code
_entity_poly.pdbx_strand_id
1 'polypeptide(L)'
;LLFLLGALRDAGAARLTAVLPYLAYARKDQRSQPRDPVTHRYLAQLLEAIGVDGVVTLDVHNRAAFQNAFRRPVVHLEARSLFVAHFAARPANWVVVAPDGGAIKRAERFAQALGQRLEREVGLAFMHKWRSGGRMGGGEIVGEGA
;
A
#
# COMPACT_ATOMS: atom_id res chain seq x y z
N LEU A 1 1.51 0.45 20.91
CA LEU A 1 1.62 1.79 20.30
C LEU A 1 0.69 2.80 20.95
N LEU A 2 -0.63 2.59 20.95
CA LEU A 2 -1.60 3.53 21.53
C LEU A 2 -1.24 3.94 22.97
N PHE A 3 -0.94 2.98 23.85
CA PHE A 3 -0.53 3.28 25.23
C PHE A 3 0.76 4.12 25.34
N LEU A 4 1.73 3.88 24.45
CA LEU A 4 2.97 4.68 24.42
C LEU A 4 2.67 6.13 24.00
N LEU A 5 1.84 6.30 22.97
CA LEU A 5 1.44 7.64 22.52
C LEU A 5 0.66 8.39 23.61
N GLY A 6 -0.23 7.69 24.34
CA GLY A 6 -0.94 8.24 25.49
C GLY A 6 0.00 8.68 26.61
N ALA A 7 0.91 7.79 27.02
CA ALA A 7 1.91 8.10 28.05
C ALA A 7 2.79 9.30 27.68
N LEU A 8 3.18 9.43 26.40
CA LEU A 8 3.94 10.60 25.92
C LEU A 8 3.10 11.88 25.93
N ARG A 9 1.81 11.79 25.59
CA ARG A 9 0.90 12.94 25.66
C ARG A 9 0.72 13.41 27.10
N ASP A 10 0.50 12.49 28.03
CA ASP A 10 0.35 12.76 29.46
C ASP A 10 1.64 13.34 30.06
N ALA A 11 2.80 12.92 29.56
CA ALA A 11 4.10 13.48 29.93
C ALA A 11 4.38 14.87 29.32
N GLY A 12 3.41 15.48 28.63
CA GLY A 12 3.50 16.85 28.12
C GLY A 12 4.20 16.98 26.77
N ALA A 13 4.29 15.91 25.97
CA ALA A 13 4.84 16.01 24.62
C ALA A 13 4.12 17.10 23.81
N ALA A 14 4.87 18.05 23.24
CA ALA A 14 4.29 19.14 22.45
C ALA A 14 3.70 18.64 21.13
N ARG A 15 4.33 17.63 20.51
CA ARG A 15 3.90 17.05 19.23
C ARG A 15 4.11 15.54 19.19
N LEU A 16 3.12 14.80 18.71
CA LEU A 16 3.15 13.37 18.50
C LEU A 16 2.94 13.02 17.03
N THR A 17 3.94 12.40 16.39
CA THR A 17 3.80 11.85 15.03
C THR A 17 3.91 10.33 15.09
N ALA A 18 2.86 9.63 14.66
CA ALA A 18 2.86 8.17 14.60
C ALA A 18 3.51 7.72 13.29
N VAL A 19 4.70 7.12 13.38
CA VAL A 19 5.37 6.49 12.24
C VAL A 19 4.97 5.00 12.22
N LEU A 20 4.22 4.62 11.19
CA LEU A 20 3.60 3.32 11.00
C LEU A 20 4.06 2.73 9.66
N PRO A 21 5.25 2.10 9.59
CA PRO A 21 5.77 1.55 8.34
C PRO A 21 4.80 0.58 7.67
N TYR A 22 4.06 -0.18 8.47
CA TYR A 22 2.95 -1.00 8.02
C TYR A 22 1.67 -0.58 8.73
N LEU A 23 0.73 -0.01 7.99
CA LEU A 23 -0.54 0.40 8.54
C LEU A 23 -1.50 -0.79 8.63
N ALA A 24 -1.60 -1.35 9.84
CA ALA A 24 -2.54 -2.43 10.14
C ALA A 24 -3.97 -2.03 9.74
N TYR A 25 -4.78 -3.02 9.34
CA TYR A 25 -6.17 -2.85 8.93
C TYR A 25 -6.42 -1.98 7.68
N ALA A 26 -5.38 -1.54 6.96
CA ALA A 26 -5.51 -0.72 5.75
C ALA A 26 -6.28 -1.40 4.59
N ARG A 27 -6.47 -2.72 4.62
CA ARG A 27 -7.24 -3.48 3.62
C ARG A 27 -8.76 -3.52 3.88
N LYS A 28 -9.20 -3.01 5.04
CA LYS A 28 -10.60 -2.93 5.45
C LYS A 28 -11.00 -1.44 5.52
N ASP A 29 -10.92 -0.82 4.37
CA ASP A 29 -11.06 0.61 4.10
C ASP A 29 -12.42 0.98 3.49
N GLN A 30 -13.20 -0.02 3.06
CA GLN A 30 -14.58 0.13 2.57
C GLN A 30 -15.47 -1.02 3.05
N ARG A 31 -16.80 -0.79 3.04
CA ARG A 31 -17.77 -1.86 3.27
C ARG A 31 -17.87 -2.71 2.01
N SER A 32 -17.50 -3.99 2.10
CA SER A 32 -17.64 -4.92 0.98
C SER A 32 -19.02 -5.57 0.96
N GLN A 33 -19.66 -5.67 2.13
CA GLN A 33 -21.00 -6.21 2.34
C GLN A 33 -21.82 -5.31 3.28
N PRO A 34 -23.15 -5.45 3.31
CA PRO A 34 -23.98 -4.78 4.31
C PRO A 34 -23.49 -5.09 5.73
N ARG A 35 -23.39 -4.06 6.57
CA ARG A 35 -22.91 -4.14 7.97
C ARG A 35 -21.42 -4.49 8.15
N ASP A 36 -20.61 -4.48 7.09
CA ASP A 36 -19.16 -4.61 7.24
C ASP A 36 -18.55 -3.46 8.06
N PRO A 37 -17.55 -3.76 8.91
CA PRO A 37 -16.80 -2.72 9.58
C PRO A 37 -15.82 -2.04 8.62
N VAL A 38 -15.50 -0.77 8.90
CA VAL A 38 -14.44 -0.03 8.21
C VAL A 38 -13.30 0.19 9.20
N THR A 39 -12.59 -0.89 9.53
CA THR A 39 -11.60 -0.90 10.63
C THR A 39 -10.45 0.06 10.40
N HIS A 40 -10.12 0.37 9.15
CA HIS A 40 -9.14 1.40 8.83
C HIS A 40 -9.53 2.77 9.42
N ARG A 41 -10.81 3.14 9.34
CA ARG A 41 -11.35 4.37 9.94
C ARG A 41 -11.30 4.32 11.47
N TYR A 42 -11.55 3.16 12.07
CA TYR A 42 -11.47 3.01 13.53
C TYR A 42 -10.05 3.23 14.03
N LEU A 43 -9.05 2.68 13.33
CA LEU A 43 -7.64 2.90 13.66
C LEU A 43 -7.27 4.39 13.61
N ALA A 44 -7.73 5.11 12.57
CA ALA A 44 -7.50 6.54 12.46
C ALA A 44 -8.12 7.31 13.64
N GLN A 45 -9.37 7.01 13.98
CA GLN A 45 -10.08 7.62 15.10
C GLN A 45 -9.40 7.34 16.45
N LEU A 46 -8.87 6.14 16.67
CA LEU A 46 -8.16 5.80 17.91
C LEU A 46 -6.84 6.57 18.04
N LEU A 47 -6.08 6.70 16.95
CA LEU A 47 -4.84 7.49 16.95
C LEU A 47 -5.14 8.97 17.21
N GLU A 48 -6.19 9.50 16.60
CA GLU A 48 -6.62 10.89 16.80
C GLU A 48 -7.15 11.14 18.22
N ALA A 49 -7.87 10.19 18.81
CA ALA A 49 -8.40 10.30 20.17
C ALA A 49 -7.29 10.41 21.22
N ILE A 50 -6.14 9.77 20.99
CA ILE A 50 -4.93 9.89 21.84
C ILE A 50 -4.23 11.25 21.63
N GLY A 51 -4.63 11.99 20.60
CA GLY A 51 -4.04 13.28 20.26
C GLY A 51 -2.82 13.14 19.37
N VAL A 52 -2.74 12.17 18.45
CA VAL A 52 -1.67 12.18 17.43
C VAL A 52 -1.83 13.42 16.53
N ASP A 53 -0.73 14.14 16.27
CA ASP A 53 -0.69 15.35 15.45
C ASP A 53 -0.40 15.06 13.97
N GLY A 54 0.11 13.87 13.66
CA GLY A 54 0.29 13.44 12.28
C GLY A 54 0.70 11.97 12.17
N VAL A 55 0.54 11.41 10.96
CA VAL A 55 0.84 10.00 10.69
C VAL A 55 1.74 9.87 9.47
N VAL A 56 2.75 9.02 9.55
CA VAL A 56 3.63 8.67 8.44
C VAL A 56 3.50 7.17 8.19
N THR A 57 3.32 6.75 6.95
CA THR A 57 3.19 5.32 6.58
C THR A 57 3.89 5.05 5.25
N LEU A 58 4.17 3.77 4.97
CA LEU A 58 4.74 3.30 3.72
C LEU A 58 3.71 2.48 2.93
N ASP A 59 3.63 2.69 1.61
CA ASP A 59 2.89 1.88 0.62
C ASP A 59 1.51 1.38 1.09
N VAL A 60 0.59 2.31 1.35
CA VAL A 60 -0.77 1.97 1.78
C VAL A 60 -1.57 1.28 0.70
N HIS A 61 -2.47 0.40 1.13
CA HIS A 61 -3.35 -0.37 0.24
C HIS A 61 -4.16 0.53 -0.71
N ASN A 62 -4.73 1.61 -0.16
CA ASN A 62 -5.54 2.58 -0.89
C ASN A 62 -5.20 3.98 -0.39
N ARG A 63 -4.53 4.77 -1.23
CA ARG A 63 -4.06 6.12 -0.88
C ARG A 63 -5.21 7.08 -0.58
N ALA A 64 -6.30 7.02 -1.33
CA ALA A 64 -7.45 7.88 -1.12
C ALA A 64 -8.14 7.56 0.22
N ALA A 65 -8.36 6.27 0.51
CA ALA A 65 -8.95 5.87 1.78
C ALA A 65 -8.07 6.24 2.97
N PHE A 66 -6.74 6.08 2.85
CA PHE A 66 -5.79 6.53 3.86
C PHE A 66 -5.90 8.03 4.14
N GLN A 67 -5.88 8.87 3.10
CA GLN A 67 -6.00 10.31 3.27
C GLN A 67 -7.36 10.73 3.85
N ASN A 68 -8.43 10.03 3.48
CA ASN A 68 -9.78 10.35 3.94
C ASN A 68 -10.10 9.82 5.35
N ALA A 69 -9.36 8.82 5.85
CA ALA A 69 -9.58 8.25 7.17
C ALA A 69 -9.11 9.17 8.30
N PHE A 70 -8.07 9.99 8.05
CA PHE A 70 -7.46 10.88 9.03
C PHE A 70 -7.85 12.34 8.77
N ARG A 71 -8.19 13.04 9.85
CA ARG A 71 -8.39 14.49 9.94
C ARG A 71 -7.07 15.22 10.23
N ARG A 72 -6.06 14.50 10.72
CA ARG A 72 -4.71 15.00 10.98
C ARG A 72 -3.82 14.89 9.74
N PRO A 73 -2.77 15.72 9.60
CA PRO A 73 -1.80 15.60 8.51
C PRO A 73 -1.25 14.18 8.38
N VAL A 74 -1.28 13.64 7.16
CA VAL A 74 -0.74 12.32 6.85
C VAL A 74 0.31 12.38 5.74
N VAL A 75 1.36 11.59 5.89
CA VAL A 75 2.43 11.43 4.89
C VAL A 75 2.44 9.97 4.45
N HIS A 76 2.32 9.77 3.14
CA HIS A 76 2.46 8.48 2.51
C HIS A 76 3.78 8.42 1.75
N LEU A 77 4.66 7.51 2.17
CA LEU A 77 5.92 7.21 1.52
C LEU A 77 5.72 6.06 0.53
N GLU A 78 6.43 6.09 -0.59
CA GLU A 78 6.45 5.01 -1.60
C GLU A 78 7.83 4.35 -1.63
N ALA A 79 7.92 3.02 -1.46
CA ALA A 79 9.20 2.31 -1.54
C ALA A 79 9.64 2.02 -3.00
N ARG A 80 8.78 2.30 -3.98
CA ARG A 80 8.99 1.96 -5.40
C ARG A 80 10.38 2.35 -5.92
N SER A 81 10.86 3.55 -5.62
CA SER A 81 12.18 4.02 -6.11
C SER A 81 13.34 3.18 -5.57
N LEU A 82 13.27 2.72 -4.33
CA LEU A 82 14.27 1.84 -3.72
C LEU A 82 14.31 0.49 -4.43
N PHE A 83 13.13 -0.09 -4.71
CA PHE A 83 13.06 -1.34 -5.47
C PHE A 83 13.52 -1.16 -6.92
N VAL A 84 13.14 -0.07 -7.59
CA VAL A 84 13.64 0.23 -8.95
C VAL A 84 15.16 0.31 -8.97
N ALA A 85 15.78 1.04 -8.05
CA ALA A 85 17.24 1.11 -7.94
C ALA A 85 17.87 -0.27 -7.70
N HIS A 86 17.26 -1.06 -6.82
CA HIS A 86 17.72 -2.42 -6.48
C HIS A 86 17.70 -3.38 -7.69
N PHE A 87 16.65 -3.34 -8.51
CA PHE A 87 16.54 -4.20 -9.69
C PHE A 87 17.33 -3.68 -10.89
N ALA A 88 17.43 -2.35 -11.05
CA ALA A 88 18.22 -1.74 -12.11
C ALA A 88 19.73 -1.99 -11.95
N ALA A 89 20.21 -2.22 -10.73
CA ALA A 89 21.61 -2.55 -10.45
C ALA A 89 22.04 -3.95 -10.92
N ARG A 90 21.11 -4.77 -11.44
CA ARG A 90 21.36 -6.15 -11.87
C ARG A 90 21.19 -6.29 -13.39
N PRO A 91 22.18 -6.86 -14.09
CA PRO A 91 22.05 -7.13 -15.52
C PRO A 91 21.14 -8.35 -15.74
N ALA A 92 19.85 -8.10 -15.92
CA ALA A 92 18.85 -9.14 -16.19
C ALA A 92 17.73 -8.58 -17.07
N ASN A 93 17.10 -9.40 -17.92
CA ASN A 93 15.89 -9.00 -18.64
C ASN A 93 14.68 -9.17 -17.72
N TRP A 94 14.08 -8.05 -17.33
CA TRP A 94 13.00 -8.02 -16.35
C TRP A 94 11.64 -8.07 -17.04
N VAL A 95 10.74 -8.87 -16.46
CA VAL A 95 9.30 -8.79 -16.69
C VAL A 95 8.64 -8.57 -15.34
N VAL A 96 7.76 -7.58 -15.25
CA VAL A 96 7.02 -7.28 -14.03
C VAL A 96 5.68 -8.01 -14.10
N VAL A 97 5.36 -8.78 -13.07
CA VAL A 97 4.13 -9.59 -13.03
C VAL A 97 3.19 -9.08 -11.95
N ALA A 98 1.95 -8.76 -12.33
CA ALA A 98 0.87 -8.46 -11.39
C ALA A 98 0.21 -9.77 -10.91
N PRO A 99 0.22 -10.08 -9.60
CA PRO A 99 -0.32 -11.35 -9.09
C PRO A 99 -1.85 -11.43 -9.10
N ASP A 100 -2.54 -10.29 -9.19
CA ASP A 100 -3.99 -10.19 -9.28
C ASP A 100 -4.39 -8.84 -9.90
N GLY A 101 -5.68 -8.72 -10.25
CA GLY A 101 -6.23 -7.50 -10.86
C GLY A 101 -6.03 -6.23 -10.02
N GLY A 102 -6.03 -6.34 -8.69
CA GLY A 102 -5.83 -5.22 -7.78
C GLY A 102 -4.37 -4.74 -7.72
N ALA A 103 -3.43 -5.52 -8.25
CA ALA A 103 -2.01 -5.18 -8.32
C ALA A 103 -1.58 -4.62 -9.69
N ILE A 104 -2.40 -4.74 -10.74
CA ILE A 104 -2.05 -4.35 -12.12
C ILE A 104 -1.51 -2.91 -12.17
N LYS A 105 -2.23 -1.94 -11.64
CA LYS A 105 -1.79 -0.53 -11.63
C LYS A 105 -0.47 -0.31 -10.88
N ARG A 106 -0.18 -1.11 -9.84
CA ARG A 106 1.11 -1.03 -9.13
C ARG A 106 2.23 -1.64 -9.97
N ALA A 107 1.98 -2.77 -10.62
CA ALA A 107 2.91 -3.42 -11.52
C ALA A 107 3.25 -2.55 -12.72
N GLU A 108 2.25 -1.93 -13.37
CA GLU A 108 2.44 -0.97 -14.47
C GLU A 108 3.37 0.19 -14.08
N ARG A 109 3.08 0.85 -12.95
CA ARG A 109 3.89 1.97 -12.45
C ARG A 109 5.31 1.55 -12.09
N PHE A 110 5.49 0.29 -11.68
CA PHE A 110 6.80 -0.27 -11.37
C PHE A 110 7.58 -0.58 -12.65
N ALA A 111 6.95 -1.24 -13.63
CA ALA A 111 7.52 -1.55 -14.94
C ALA A 111 7.96 -0.28 -15.67
N GLN A 112 7.12 0.75 -15.70
CA GLN A 112 7.46 2.05 -16.30
C GLN A 112 8.67 2.70 -15.61
N ALA A 113 8.69 2.73 -14.28
CA ALA A 113 9.81 3.33 -13.54
C ALA A 113 11.12 2.54 -13.72
N LEU A 114 11.04 1.20 -13.78
CA LEU A 114 12.18 0.34 -14.04
C LEU A 114 12.70 0.50 -15.48
N GLY A 115 11.79 0.55 -16.47
CA GLY A 115 12.14 0.78 -17.86
C GLY A 115 12.79 2.14 -18.09
N GLN A 116 12.27 3.19 -17.48
CA GLN A 116 12.90 4.52 -17.46
C GLN A 116 14.31 4.47 -16.87
N ARG A 117 14.52 3.74 -15.76
CA ARG A 117 15.84 3.65 -15.11
C ARG A 117 16.87 2.85 -15.92
N LEU A 118 16.39 1.88 -16.70
CA LEU A 118 17.19 0.99 -17.54
C LEU A 118 17.31 1.46 -19.00
N GLU A 119 16.63 2.54 -19.38
CA GLU A 119 16.56 3.08 -20.74
C GLU A 119 16.10 2.03 -21.78
N ARG A 120 15.14 1.18 -21.41
CA ARG A 120 14.54 0.17 -22.29
C ARG A 120 13.14 -0.22 -21.83
N GLU A 121 12.39 -0.87 -22.73
CA GLU A 121 11.09 -1.43 -22.36
C GLU A 121 11.23 -2.60 -21.38
N VAL A 122 10.26 -2.69 -20.48
CA VAL A 122 10.16 -3.76 -19.46
C VAL A 122 8.79 -4.37 -19.61
N GLY A 123 8.76 -5.67 -19.93
CA GLY A 123 7.50 -6.40 -20.14
C GLY A 123 6.61 -6.39 -18.89
N LEU A 124 5.30 -6.42 -19.12
CA LEU A 124 4.28 -6.48 -18.09
C LEU A 124 3.41 -7.71 -18.34
N ALA A 125 3.24 -8.53 -17.31
CA ALA A 125 2.30 -9.64 -17.33
C ALA A 125 1.35 -9.54 -16.12
N PHE A 126 0.19 -10.18 -16.22
CA PHE A 126 -0.77 -10.28 -15.13
C PHE A 126 -1.34 -11.68 -15.04
N MET A 127 -1.57 -12.14 -13.81
CA MET A 127 -2.21 -13.41 -13.55
C MET A 127 -3.73 -13.21 -13.52
N HIS A 128 -4.44 -13.87 -14.44
CA HIS A 128 -5.89 -13.85 -14.42
C HIS A 128 -6.42 -14.87 -13.42
N LYS A 129 -7.18 -14.43 -12.41
CA LYS A 129 -7.70 -15.30 -11.35
C LYS A 129 -9.23 -15.31 -11.37
N TRP A 130 -9.80 -16.47 -11.65
CA TRP A 130 -11.23 -16.73 -11.59
C TRP A 130 -11.64 -17.37 -10.27
N ARG A 131 -12.81 -16.97 -9.77
CA ARG A 131 -13.50 -17.62 -8.64
C ARG A 131 -14.87 -18.11 -9.12
N SER A 132 -15.09 -19.42 -9.08
CA SER A 132 -16.38 -20.06 -9.35
C SER A 132 -16.68 -21.08 -8.24
N GLY A 133 -17.89 -21.02 -7.66
CA GLY A 133 -18.39 -22.03 -6.72
C GLY A 133 -17.55 -22.28 -5.46
N GLY A 134 -16.84 -21.28 -4.94
CA GLY A 134 -15.99 -21.43 -3.75
C GLY A 134 -14.62 -22.08 -4.00
N ARG A 135 -14.31 -22.49 -5.24
CA ARG A 135 -12.97 -22.92 -5.65
C ARG A 135 -12.20 -21.76 -6.27
N MET A 136 -10.95 -21.59 -5.85
CA MET A 136 -9.99 -20.70 -6.51
C MET A 136 -9.17 -21.51 -7.49
N GLY A 137 -9.28 -21.23 -8.79
CA GLY A 137 -8.35 -21.71 -9.81
C GLY A 137 -7.40 -20.59 -10.21
N GLY A 138 -6.12 -20.91 -10.40
CA GLY A 138 -5.18 -19.99 -11.06
C GLY A 138 -5.37 -20.08 -12.57
N GLY A 139 -5.52 -18.94 -13.24
CA GLY A 139 -5.60 -18.83 -14.68
C GLY A 139 -4.29 -18.35 -15.31
N GLU A 140 -4.22 -18.51 -16.63
CA GLU A 140 -3.11 -18.18 -17.52
C GLU A 140 -2.42 -16.85 -17.19
N ILE A 141 -1.11 -16.82 -17.42
CA ILE A 141 -0.32 -15.59 -17.42
C ILE A 141 -0.56 -14.93 -18.76
N VAL A 142 -1.12 -13.71 -18.74
CA VAL A 142 -1.37 -12.92 -19.94
C VAL A 142 -0.41 -11.73 -19.93
N GLY A 143 0.32 -11.55 -21.02
CA GLY A 143 1.25 -10.44 -21.21
C GLY A 143 2.02 -10.57 -22.52
N GLU A 144 2.39 -9.44 -23.12
CA GLU A 144 3.29 -9.42 -24.27
C GLU A 144 4.74 -9.37 -23.74
N GLY A 145 5.54 -10.34 -24.17
CA GLY A 145 7.00 -10.29 -23.99
C GLY A 145 7.59 -9.31 -25.00
N ALA A 146 8.42 -8.39 -24.52
CA ALA A 146 9.29 -7.58 -25.36
C ALA A 146 10.56 -8.37 -25.71
#